data_AF-A0A093K8G9-F1
#
_entry.id   AF-A0A093K8G9-F1
#
_cell.length_a   1.000
_cell.length_b   1.000
_cell.length_c   1.000
_cell.angle_alpha   90.00
_cell.angle_beta   90.00
_cell.angle_gamma   90.00
#
_symmetry.space_group_name_H-M   'P 1'
#
loop_
_entity.id
_entity.type
_entity.pdbx_description
1 polymer ?
#
loop_
_entity_poly.entity_id
_entity_poly.type
_entity_poly.pdbx_seq_one_letter_code
_entity_poly.pdbx_strand_id
1 'polypeptide(L)'
;VARILTHEAGVTDIVVLQAALLHDTVEDTDTTFSEIEEWFGEEVRRVVEEVTDDKTLPKMERKRLQIEHAPNCSPRAKLVKLADKLHN
;
A
#
# COMPACT_ATOMS: atom_id res chain seq x y z
N VAL A 1 3.32 5.46 -8.45
CA VAL A 1 4.02 5.10 -7.20
C VAL A 1 5.26 4.22 -7.42
N ALA A 2 5.16 3.03 -8.01
CA ALA A 2 6.31 2.10 -8.16
C ALA A 2 7.57 2.69 -8.85
N ARG A 3 7.40 3.56 -9.85
CA ARG A 3 8.54 4.21 -10.53
C ARG A 3 9.40 5.05 -9.57
N ILE A 4 8.77 5.81 -8.67
CA ILE A 4 9.46 6.61 -7.64
C ILE A 4 10.33 5.70 -6.78
N LEU A 5 9.79 4.56 -6.35
CA LEU A 5 10.53 3.59 -5.53
C LEU A 5 11.78 3.07 -6.23
N THR A 6 11.67 2.72 -7.52
CA THR A 6 12.82 2.23 -8.29
C THR A 6 13.86 3.31 -8.63
N HIS A 7 13.42 4.48 -9.11
CA HIS A 7 14.33 5.50 -9.68
C HIS A 7 14.86 6.49 -8.66
N GLU A 8 14.13 6.75 -7.57
CA GLU A 8 14.49 7.78 -6.58
C GLU A 8 14.88 7.16 -5.23
N ALA A 9 14.18 6.11 -4.79
CA ALA A 9 14.46 5.46 -3.51
C ALA A 9 15.40 4.24 -3.61
N GLY A 10 15.78 3.81 -4.83
CA GLY A 10 16.68 2.67 -5.06
C GLY A 10 16.12 1.32 -4.60
N VAL A 11 14.80 1.18 -4.52
CA VAL A 11 14.12 -0.04 -4.07
C VAL A 11 14.11 -1.08 -5.19
N THR A 12 14.60 -2.28 -4.87
CA THR A 12 14.61 -3.45 -5.76
C THR A 12 13.82 -4.65 -5.20
N ASP A 13 13.25 -4.53 -4.00
CA ASP A 13 12.41 -5.56 -3.40
C ASP A 13 11.12 -5.73 -4.20
N ILE A 14 10.97 -6.90 -4.85
CA ILE A 14 9.85 -7.19 -5.74
C ILE A 14 8.50 -7.13 -5.02
N VAL A 15 8.43 -7.51 -3.74
CA VAL A 15 7.20 -7.47 -2.95
C VAL A 15 6.75 -6.02 -2.78
N VAL A 16 7.68 -5.12 -2.49
CA VAL A 16 7.39 -3.69 -2.35
C VAL A 16 6.93 -3.08 -3.67
N LEU A 17 7.58 -3.45 -4.78
CA LEU A 17 7.24 -2.93 -6.11
C LEU A 17 5.87 -3.43 -6.59
N GLN A 18 5.56 -4.71 -6.37
CA GLN A 18 4.24 -5.28 -6.66
C GLN A 18 3.16 -4.61 -5.80
N ALA A 19 3.38 -4.50 -4.49
CA ALA A 19 2.42 -3.81 -3.60
C ALA A 19 2.21 -2.34 -4.01
N ALA A 20 3.27 -1.64 -4.45
CA ALA A 20 3.14 -0.27 -4.94
C ALA A 20 2.36 -0.14 -6.26
N LEU A 21 2.32 -1.19 -7.09
CA LEU A 21 1.45 -1.23 -8.27
C LEU A 21 0.00 -1.54 -7.91
N LEU A 22 -0.21 -2.30 -6.83
CA LEU A 22 -1.52 -2.82 -6.41
C LEU A 22 -2.20 -2.00 -5.30
N HIS A 23 -1.53 -1.01 -4.71
CA HIS A 23 -1.96 -0.37 -3.45
C HIS A 23 -3.40 0.16 -3.44
N ASP A 24 -3.91 0.66 -4.57
CA ASP A 24 -5.28 1.18 -4.70
C ASP A 24 -6.31 0.15 -5.19
N THR A 25 -5.89 -1.06 -5.55
CA THR A 25 -6.81 -2.05 -6.17
C THR A 25 -7.94 -2.45 -5.23
N VAL A 26 -7.64 -2.82 -3.99
CA VAL A 26 -8.68 -3.16 -3.00
C VAL A 26 -9.52 -1.95 -2.59
N GLU A 27 -8.97 -0.74 -2.72
CA GLU A 27 -9.66 0.49 -2.35
C GLU A 27 -10.68 0.96 -3.41
N ASP A 28 -10.32 0.84 -4.68
CA ASP A 28 -11.00 1.53 -5.78
C ASP A 28 -11.58 0.58 -6.84
N THR A 29 -11.46 -0.74 -6.65
CA THR A 29 -12.06 -1.77 -7.52
C THR A 29 -12.75 -2.87 -6.70
N ASP A 30 -13.32 -3.88 -7.37
CA ASP A 30 -13.92 -5.06 -6.73
C ASP A 30 -12.87 -6.11 -6.29
N THR A 31 -11.57 -5.81 -6.40
CA THR A 31 -10.48 -6.74 -6.08
C THR A 31 -10.45 -7.06 -4.58
N THR A 32 -10.25 -8.34 -4.25
CA THR A 32 -10.20 -8.79 -2.85
C THR A 32 -8.78 -9.12 -2.38
N PHE A 33 -8.54 -9.09 -1.07
CA PHE A 33 -7.26 -9.54 -0.50
C PHE A 33 -6.97 -11.01 -0.82
N SER A 34 -8.00 -11.87 -0.90
CA SER A 34 -7.84 -13.28 -1.27
C SER A 34 -7.35 -13.43 -2.71
N GLU A 35 -7.86 -12.61 -3.64
CA GLU A 35 -7.34 -12.57 -5.01
C GLU A 35 -5.87 -12.13 -5.02
N ILE A 36 -5.52 -11.08 -4.28
CA ILE A 36 -4.11 -10.63 -4.24
C ILE A 36 -3.19 -11.74 -3.70
N GLU A 37 -3.63 -12.46 -2.67
CA GLU A 37 -2.84 -13.57 -2.12
C GLU A 37 -2.71 -14.74 -3.10
N GLU A 38 -3.77 -15.09 -3.83
CA GLU A 38 -3.75 -16.15 -4.84
C GLU A 38 -2.76 -15.85 -5.97
N TRP A 39 -2.75 -14.61 -6.48
CA TRP A 39 -1.95 -14.24 -7.64
C TRP A 39 -0.54 -13.76 -7.31
N PHE A 40 -0.34 -13.13 -6.16
CA PHE A 40 0.92 -12.45 -5.79
C PHE A 40 1.56 -12.97 -4.49
N GLY A 41 0.86 -13.83 -3.76
CA GLY A 41 1.34 -14.43 -2.52
C GLY A 41 1.06 -13.59 -1.26
N GLU A 42 1.22 -14.25 -0.12
CA GLU A 42 0.87 -13.72 1.20
C GLU A 42 1.64 -12.44 1.57
N GLU A 43 2.92 -12.35 1.19
CA GLU A 43 3.75 -11.20 1.50
C GLU A 43 3.25 -9.92 0.82
N VAL A 44 2.85 -10.01 -0.46
CA VAL A 44 2.32 -8.88 -1.22
C VAL A 44 0.98 -8.46 -0.64
N ARG A 45 0.08 -9.42 -0.39
CA ARG A 45 -1.21 -9.13 0.25
C ARG A 45 -1.03 -8.41 1.59
N ARG A 46 -0.11 -8.84 2.45
CA ARG A 46 0.17 -8.18 3.76
C ARG A 46 0.52 -6.71 3.56
N VAL A 47 1.41 -6.40 2.60
CA VAL A 47 1.80 -5.01 2.35
C VAL A 47 0.64 -4.20 1.77
N VAL A 48 -0.16 -4.77 0.86
CA VAL A 48 -1.35 -4.10 0.31
C VAL A 48 -2.35 -3.78 1.42
N GLU A 49 -2.65 -4.74 2.29
CA GLU A 49 -3.55 -4.58 3.43
C GLU A 49 -3.11 -3.45 4.38
N GLU A 50 -1.82 -3.30 4.66
CA GLU A 50 -1.31 -2.21 5.50
C GLU A 50 -1.45 -0.82 4.87
N VAL A 51 -1.55 -0.75 3.54
CA VAL A 51 -1.66 0.51 2.79
C VAL A 51 -3.07 0.82 2.31
N THR A 52 -4.01 -0.12 2.46
CA THR A 52 -5.44 0.06 2.18
C THR A 52 -6.16 0.76 3.34
N ASP A 53 -6.87 1.83 3.04
CA ASP A 53 -7.81 2.50 3.92
C ASP A 53 -9.16 1.76 3.98
N ASP A 54 -9.79 1.78 5.15
CA ASP A 54 -11.18 1.37 5.29
C ASP A 54 -12.15 2.43 4.73
N LYS A 55 -12.66 2.21 3.51
CA LYS A 55 -13.61 3.10 2.82
C LYS A 55 -15.00 3.18 3.48
N THR A 56 -15.32 2.31 4.45
CA THR A 56 -16.57 2.41 5.22
C THR A 56 -16.56 3.60 6.18
N LEU A 57 -15.37 4.12 6.50
CA LEU A 57 -15.18 5.25 7.40
C LEU A 57 -15.24 6.61 6.68
N PRO A 58 -15.71 7.67 7.36
CA PRO A 58 -15.67 9.03 6.82
C PRO A 58 -14.24 9.46 6.46
N LYS A 59 -14.09 10.30 5.42
CA LYS A 59 -12.79 10.78 4.93
C LYS A 59 -11.87 11.37 6.01
N MET A 60 -12.43 12.11 6.96
CA MET A 60 -11.65 12.70 8.06
C MET A 60 -11.12 11.63 9.02
N GLU A 61 -11.90 10.59 9.27
CA GLU A 61 -11.51 9.46 10.12
C GLU A 61 -10.39 8.65 9.45
N ARG A 62 -10.52 8.36 8.15
CA ARG A 62 -9.45 7.70 7.37
C ARG A 62 -8.13 8.46 7.45
N LYS A 63 -8.17 9.78 7.27
CA LYS A 63 -6.97 10.64 7.41
C LYS A 63 -6.36 10.60 8.81
N ARG A 64 -7.18 10.55 9.85
CA ARG A 64 -6.69 10.41 11.24
C ARG A 64 -5.98 9.07 11.42
N LEU A 65 -6.62 7.98 10.99
CA LEU A 65 -6.06 6.63 11.08
C LEU A 65 -4.77 6.48 10.27
N GLN A 66 -4.64 7.11 9.10
CA GLN A 66 -3.39 7.11 8.34
C GLN A 66 -2.21 7.69 9.17
N ILE A 67 -2.45 8.75 9.94
CA ILE A 67 -1.44 9.36 10.81
C ILE A 67 -1.13 8.46 12.01
N GLU A 68 -2.16 7.91 12.65
CA GLU A 68 -2.01 7.04 13.82
C GLU A 68 -1.33 5.71 13.50
N HIS A 69 -1.61 5.13 12.33
CA HIS A 69 -1.05 3.84 11.91
C HIS A 69 0.35 3.96 11.28
N ALA A 70 0.70 5.12 10.71
CA ALA A 70 1.97 5.30 10.00
C ALA A 70 3.23 4.86 10.79
N PRO A 71 3.37 5.11 12.10
CA PRO A 71 4.51 4.63 12.88
C PRO A 71 4.57 3.10 12.99
N ASN A 72 3.42 2.43 12.98
CA ASN A 72 3.27 1.00 13.23
C ASN A 72 3.37 0.15 11.95
N CYS A 73 3.26 0.77 10.77
CA CYS A 73 3.44 0.08 9.50
C CYS A 73 4.83 -0.57 9.37
N SER A 74 4.87 -1.69 8.67
CA SER A 74 6.09 -2.40 8.29
C SER A 74 6.99 -1.50 7.43
N PRO A 75 8.32 -1.76 7.39
CA PRO A 75 9.23 -1.00 6.53
C PRO A 75 8.80 -1.00 5.05
N ARG A 76 8.26 -2.13 4.57
CA ARG A 76 7.74 -2.29 3.21
C ARG A 76 6.53 -1.38 2.97
N ALA A 77 5.54 -1.40 3.87
CA ALA A 77 4.36 -0.54 3.77
C ALA A 77 4.72 0.95 3.86
N LYS A 78 5.68 1.32 4.73
CA LYS A 78 6.18 2.70 4.83
C LYS A 78 6.78 3.22 3.52
N LEU A 79 7.54 2.41 2.80
CA LEU A 79 8.07 2.79 1.48
C LEU A 79 6.93 3.11 0.50
N VAL A 80 5.92 2.24 0.43
CA VAL A 80 4.76 2.44 -0.44
C VAL A 80 4.01 3.71 -0.05
N LYS A 81 3.72 3.93 1.25
CA LYS A 81 3.03 5.15 1.72
C LYS A 81 3.81 6.43 1.43
N LEU A 82 5.13 6.41 1.59
CA LEU A 82 5.98 7.57 1.27
C LEU A 82 5.94 7.90 -0.22
N ALA A 83 6.07 6.91 -1.09
CA ALA A 83 6.03 7.11 -2.53
C ALA A 83 4.63 7.52 -3.04
N ASP A 84 3.57 7.01 -2.42
CA ASP A 84 2.18 7.44 -2.69
C ASP A 84 1.99 8.93 -2.35
N LYS A 85 2.40 9.35 -1.15
CA LYS A 85 2.27 10.75 -0.72
C LYS A 85 3.17 11.72 -1.50
N LEU A 86 4.29 11.27 -2.06
CA LEU A 86 5.14 12.08 -2.92
C LEU A 86 4.54 12.28 -4.32
N HIS A 87 3.80 11.29 -4.81
CA HIS A 87 3.16 11.38 -6.13
C HIS A 87 1.93 12.29 -6.11
N ASN A 88 1.14 12.22 -5.05
CA ASN A 88 -0.12 12.97 -4.90
C ASN A 88 0.11 14.47 -4.65
#